data_AF-A0A399P0P9-F1
#
_entry.id   AF-A0A399P0P9-F1
#
_cell.length_a   1.000
_cell.length_b   1.000
_cell.length_c   1.000
_cell.angle_alpha   90.00
_cell.angle_beta   90.00
_cell.angle_gamma   90.00
#
_symmetry.space_group_name_H-M   'P 1'
#
loop_
_entity.id
_entity.type
_entity.pdbx_description
1 polymer ?
#
loop_
_entity_poly.entity_id
_entity_poly.type
_entity_poly.pdbx_seq_one_letter_code
_entity_poly.pdbx_strand_id
1 'polypeptide(L)'
;SGLLTDDDSRRSQEPTSMPGPPSTPDPRVGTPVPAFTAEPPGAMHADLTDVETVAALREDADGEWQRVVQERPDAVRPDVPVERVLAGEEWVRQQAVCLGESGVRVQVIGTGDDVRLGTESADPVVRYVCQVRFPVAPQGPLTDAALGWLHDHYVEFLLPCSASAGEPYEGEFPDRDAFIAGIRAGGAVLPMAPETVASRESRCPSAPAGLR
;
A
#
# COMPACT_ATOMS: atom_id res chain seq x y z
N SER A 1 64.65 39.29 34.84
CA SER A 1 63.64 40.33 35.09
C SER A 1 62.49 40.09 34.13
N GLY A 2 61.23 39.84 34.48
CA GLY A 2 60.47 39.59 35.72
C GLY A 2 59.25 38.74 35.31
N LEU A 3 58.81 37.75 36.10
CA LEU A 3 57.74 37.80 37.12
C LEU A 3 56.31 38.04 36.56
N LEU A 4 55.44 37.01 36.70
CA LEU A 4 54.03 37.01 37.15
C LEU A 4 53.38 35.63 36.83
N THR A 5 53.37 34.67 37.78
CA THR A 5 52.24 34.20 38.65
C THR A 5 51.27 33.23 37.96
N ASP A 6 51.31 31.94 38.34
CA ASP A 6 50.31 31.22 39.19
C ASP A 6 48.97 31.00 38.45
N ASP A 7 48.40 29.79 38.36
CA ASP A 7 48.01 28.98 39.51
C ASP A 7 47.78 27.51 39.09
N ASP A 8 48.24 26.64 39.97
CA ASP A 8 48.12 25.19 39.96
C ASP A 8 46.73 24.79 40.46
N SER A 9 45.91 24.19 39.60
CA SER A 9 44.68 23.54 40.05
C SER A 9 44.48 22.21 39.33
N ARG A 10 45.25 21.22 39.79
CA ARG A 10 44.84 19.81 39.79
C ARG A 10 43.46 19.67 40.44
N ARG A 11 42.43 19.32 39.66
CA ARG A 11 41.31 18.52 40.13
C ARG A 11 41.06 17.37 39.15
N SER A 12 41.51 16.20 39.56
CA SER A 12 41.04 14.92 39.06
C SER A 12 39.52 14.86 39.18
N GLN A 13 38.81 14.59 38.09
CA GLN A 13 37.49 13.98 38.12
C GLN A 13 37.46 12.92 37.03
N GLU A 14 37.60 11.65 37.43
CA GLU A 14 37.20 10.50 36.64
C GLU A 14 35.72 10.66 36.23
N PRO A 15 35.33 10.35 34.98
CA PRO A 15 33.93 10.25 34.64
C PRO A 15 33.39 8.93 35.21
N THR A 16 32.85 8.98 36.42
CA THR A 16 32.01 7.90 36.94
C THR A 16 30.69 7.93 36.17
N SER A 17 30.63 7.22 35.04
CA SER A 17 29.36 6.91 34.36
C SER A 17 28.57 5.95 35.24
N MET A 18 27.70 6.49 36.09
CA MET A 18 26.58 5.71 36.59
C MET A 18 25.57 5.51 35.46
N PRO A 19 24.98 4.32 35.30
CA PRO A 19 23.79 4.14 34.47
C PRO A 19 22.69 5.05 35.01
N GLY A 20 22.12 5.89 34.13
CA GLY A 20 20.92 6.65 34.46
C GLY A 20 19.76 5.72 34.82
N PRO A 21 18.76 6.21 35.59
CA PRO A 21 17.58 5.41 35.92
C PRO A 21 16.91 4.89 34.64
N PRO A 22 16.27 3.71 34.67
CA PRO A 22 15.54 3.20 33.52
C PRO A 22 14.53 4.24 33.06
N SER A 23 14.57 4.60 31.79
CA SER A 23 13.63 5.56 31.20
C SER A 23 12.21 5.09 31.48
N THR A 24 11.42 5.94 32.12
CA THR A 24 9.98 5.75 32.27
C THR A 24 9.37 5.58 30.87
N PRO A 25 8.52 4.58 30.61
CA PRO A 25 7.82 4.45 29.34
C PRO A 25 7.10 5.78 29.01
N ASP A 26 7.29 6.28 27.79
CA ASP A 26 6.58 7.48 27.34
C ASP A 26 5.07 7.20 27.41
N PRO A 27 4.28 7.99 28.16
CA PRO A 27 2.82 7.80 28.26
C PRO A 27 2.09 7.97 26.92
N ARG A 28 2.77 8.39 25.84
CA ARG A 28 2.25 8.38 24.47
C ARG A 28 2.34 7.03 23.77
N VAL A 29 3.08 6.07 24.32
CA VAL A 29 3.17 4.71 23.78
C VAL A 29 2.11 3.87 24.49
N GLY A 30 0.92 3.79 23.88
CA GLY A 30 -0.07 2.79 24.26
C GLY A 30 0.56 1.39 24.23
N THR A 31 0.04 0.47 25.06
CA THR A 31 0.50 -0.92 25.10
C THR A 31 0.58 -1.47 23.68
N PRO A 32 1.74 -2.01 23.23
CA PRO A 32 1.88 -2.47 21.86
C PRO A 32 0.87 -3.59 21.60
N VAL A 33 -0.01 -3.36 20.63
CA VAL A 33 -0.91 -4.40 20.13
C VAL A 33 -0.05 -5.46 19.42
N PRO A 34 -0.20 -6.75 19.75
CA PRO A 34 0.54 -7.81 19.07
C PRO A 34 0.34 -7.74 17.57
N ALA A 35 1.37 -8.04 16.79
CA ALA A 35 1.23 -8.11 15.34
C ALA A 35 0.23 -9.19 14.93
N PHE A 36 -0.50 -8.96 13.84
CA PHE A 36 -1.29 -10.00 13.20
C PHE A 36 -0.35 -11.07 12.62
N THR A 37 -0.55 -12.34 13.03
CA THR A 37 0.38 -13.44 12.72
C THR A 37 -0.28 -14.59 11.97
N ALA A 38 -1.58 -14.53 11.69
CA ALA A 38 -2.24 -15.57 10.91
C ALA A 38 -1.67 -15.58 9.48
N GLU A 39 -1.30 -16.76 9.00
CA GLU A 39 -0.77 -16.93 7.64
C GLU A 39 -1.86 -16.64 6.60
N PRO A 40 -1.51 -15.97 5.48
CA PRO A 40 -2.45 -15.76 4.39
C PRO A 40 -2.85 -17.11 3.77
N PRO A 41 -4.10 -17.25 3.29
CA PRO A 41 -4.49 -18.44 2.54
C PRO A 41 -3.69 -18.54 1.24
N GLY A 42 -3.44 -19.77 0.80
CA GLY A 42 -2.65 -20.02 -0.41
C GLY A 42 -3.26 -19.46 -1.70
N ALA A 43 -4.58 -19.26 -1.74
CA ALA A 43 -5.29 -18.62 -2.86
C ALA A 43 -6.07 -17.39 -2.35
N MET A 44 -5.52 -16.21 -2.63
CA MET A 44 -6.13 -14.94 -2.25
C MET A 44 -7.33 -14.58 -3.12
N HIS A 45 -7.19 -14.80 -4.43
CA HIS A 45 -8.21 -14.50 -5.41
C HIS A 45 -8.71 -15.78 -6.08
N ALA A 46 -9.98 -15.79 -6.46
CA ALA A 46 -10.50 -16.83 -7.33
C ALA A 46 -9.92 -16.65 -8.74
N ASP A 47 -9.77 -17.75 -9.46
CA ASP A 47 -9.40 -17.71 -10.86
C ASP A 47 -10.55 -17.12 -11.69
N LEU A 48 -10.20 -16.26 -12.64
CA LEU A 48 -11.15 -15.78 -13.64
C LEU A 48 -11.21 -16.76 -14.81
N THR A 49 -12.40 -16.95 -15.35
CA THR A 49 -12.56 -17.58 -16.66
C THR A 49 -12.06 -16.65 -17.77
N ASP A 50 -11.86 -17.17 -18.98
CA ASP A 50 -11.46 -16.36 -20.13
C ASP A 50 -12.45 -15.23 -20.42
N VAL A 51 -13.75 -15.49 -20.27
CA VAL A 51 -14.82 -14.50 -20.51
C VAL A 51 -14.76 -13.40 -19.46
N GLU A 52 -14.56 -13.75 -18.19
CA GLU A 52 -14.43 -12.77 -17.11
C GLU A 52 -13.14 -11.97 -17.24
N THR A 53 -12.04 -12.61 -17.66
CA THR A 53 -10.75 -11.93 -17.92
C THR A 53 -10.92 -10.88 -19.01
N VAL A 54 -11.59 -11.21 -20.12
CA VAL A 54 -11.85 -10.24 -21.20
C VAL A 54 -12.76 -9.12 -20.72
N ALA A 55 -13.76 -9.40 -19.89
CA ALA A 55 -14.63 -8.38 -19.32
C ALA A 55 -13.86 -7.44 -18.39
N ALA A 56 -13.04 -7.98 -17.48
CA ALA A 56 -12.23 -7.21 -16.55
C ALA A 56 -11.21 -6.31 -17.27
N LEU A 57 -10.51 -6.83 -18.29
CA LEU A 57 -9.58 -6.02 -19.09
C LEU A 57 -10.26 -4.84 -19.80
N ARG A 58 -11.54 -5.01 -20.20
CA ARG A 58 -12.32 -3.91 -20.79
C ARG A 58 -12.71 -2.88 -19.75
N GLU A 59 -13.15 -3.33 -18.58
CA GLU A 59 -13.48 -2.44 -17.45
C GLU A 59 -12.25 -1.64 -17.00
N ASP A 60 -11.09 -2.29 -16.90
CA ASP A 60 -9.82 -1.63 -16.59
C ASP A 60 -9.48 -0.58 -17.66
N ALA A 61 -9.59 -0.92 -18.94
CA ALA A 61 -9.38 0.03 -20.03
C ALA A 61 -10.38 1.19 -20.00
N ASP A 62 -11.64 0.95 -19.63
CA ASP A 62 -12.63 2.02 -19.47
C ASP A 62 -12.27 2.92 -18.29
N GLY A 63 -11.85 2.36 -17.16
CA GLY A 63 -11.38 3.08 -15.98
C GLY A 63 -10.16 3.96 -16.26
N GLU A 64 -9.16 3.43 -16.97
CA GLU A 64 -7.99 4.22 -17.37
C GLU A 64 -8.39 5.34 -18.35
N TRP A 65 -9.32 5.10 -19.27
CA TRP A 65 -9.82 6.15 -20.15
C TRP A 65 -10.55 7.26 -19.39
N GLN A 66 -11.32 6.92 -18.35
CA GLN A 66 -11.96 7.93 -17.49
C GLN A 66 -10.92 8.81 -16.79
N ARG A 67 -9.75 8.29 -16.42
CA ARG A 67 -8.65 9.11 -15.90
C ARG A 67 -8.07 10.02 -16.97
N VAL A 68 -7.88 9.54 -18.20
CA VAL A 68 -7.45 10.38 -19.32
C VAL A 68 -8.41 11.54 -19.53
N VAL A 69 -9.72 11.30 -19.56
CA VAL A 69 -10.72 12.37 -19.77
C VAL A 69 -10.70 13.40 -18.63
N GLN A 70 -10.40 12.99 -17.40
CA GLN A 70 -10.23 13.93 -16.28
C GLN A 70 -9.01 14.85 -16.48
N GLU A 71 -7.90 14.32 -17.01
CA GLU A 71 -6.69 15.10 -17.32
C GLU A 71 -6.79 15.89 -18.65
N ARG A 72 -7.50 15.34 -19.64
CA ARG A 72 -7.64 15.82 -21.03
C ARG A 72 -9.07 15.58 -21.55
N PRO A 73 -10.03 16.48 -21.25
CA PRO A 73 -11.44 16.29 -21.58
C PRO A 73 -11.78 16.23 -23.08
N ASP A 74 -10.91 16.78 -23.92
CA ASP A 74 -11.04 16.83 -25.38
C ASP A 74 -10.36 15.65 -26.09
N ALA A 75 -9.72 14.75 -25.34
CA ALA A 75 -9.05 13.60 -25.90
C ALA A 75 -10.04 12.65 -26.58
N VAL A 76 -9.63 12.10 -27.73
CA VAL A 76 -10.38 11.07 -28.45
C VAL A 76 -9.78 9.71 -28.10
N ARG A 77 -10.63 8.76 -27.70
CA ARG A 77 -10.18 7.42 -27.30
C ARG A 77 -9.56 6.68 -28.48
N PRO A 78 -8.28 6.28 -28.42
CA PRO A 78 -7.69 5.43 -29.44
C PRO A 78 -8.25 4.01 -29.32
N ASP A 79 -8.45 3.35 -30.46
CA ASP A 79 -8.75 1.92 -30.50
C ASP A 79 -7.44 1.13 -30.39
N VAL A 80 -7.26 0.44 -29.27
CA VAL A 80 -6.01 -0.24 -28.90
C VAL A 80 -6.32 -1.69 -28.56
N PRO A 81 -5.79 -2.68 -29.30
CA PRO A 81 -5.94 -4.07 -28.93
C PRO A 81 -5.01 -4.44 -27.77
N VAL A 82 -5.45 -5.37 -26.93
CA VAL A 82 -4.55 -6.07 -26.00
C VAL A 82 -3.64 -6.97 -26.82
N GLU A 83 -2.32 -6.74 -26.76
CA GLU A 83 -1.34 -7.57 -27.44
C GLU A 83 -0.83 -8.69 -26.54
N ARG A 84 -0.60 -8.39 -25.27
CA ARG A 84 -0.05 -9.36 -24.32
C ARG A 84 -0.32 -8.98 -22.88
N VAL A 85 -0.87 -9.93 -22.12
CA VAL A 85 -1.02 -9.81 -20.67
C VAL A 85 0.31 -10.18 -20.00
N LEU A 86 0.79 -9.33 -19.08
CA LEU A 86 2.09 -9.46 -18.44
C LEU A 86 1.99 -9.40 -16.91
N ALA A 87 3.07 -9.69 -16.20
CA ALA A 87 3.13 -9.58 -14.75
C ALA A 87 4.53 -9.13 -14.29
N GLY A 88 4.59 -8.59 -13.06
CA GLY A 88 5.82 -8.25 -12.36
C GLY A 88 6.81 -7.41 -13.20
N GLU A 89 8.09 -7.75 -13.10
CA GLU A 89 9.17 -7.04 -13.80
C GLU A 89 9.05 -7.06 -15.33
N GLU A 90 8.41 -8.07 -15.93
CA GLU A 90 8.20 -8.10 -17.38
C GLU A 90 7.22 -7.03 -17.82
N TRP A 91 6.12 -6.86 -17.08
CA TRP A 91 5.17 -5.79 -17.33
C TRP A 91 5.86 -4.42 -17.25
N VAL A 92 6.66 -4.19 -16.21
CA VAL A 92 7.37 -2.92 -16.04
C VAL A 92 8.32 -2.63 -17.20
N ARG A 93 9.11 -3.62 -17.63
CA ARG A 93 10.01 -3.47 -18.78
C ARG A 93 9.24 -3.17 -20.07
N GLN A 94 8.12 -3.86 -20.31
CA GLN A 94 7.31 -3.65 -21.51
C GLN A 94 6.66 -2.26 -21.53
N GLN A 95 6.16 -1.79 -20.38
CA GLN A 95 5.63 -0.44 -20.23
C GLN A 95 6.70 0.61 -20.50
N ALA A 96 7.91 0.44 -19.95
CA ALA A 96 9.02 1.36 -20.19
C ALA A 96 9.42 1.43 -21.67
N VAL A 97 9.43 0.29 -22.37
CA VAL A 97 9.69 0.23 -23.81
C VAL A 97 8.61 0.98 -24.59
N CYS A 98 7.33 0.68 -24.34
CA CYS A 98 6.21 1.31 -25.05
C CYS A 98 6.20 2.85 -24.88
N LEU A 99 6.42 3.32 -23.66
CA LEU A 99 6.52 4.75 -23.36
C LEU A 99 7.75 5.38 -24.03
N GLY A 100 8.89 4.68 -24.01
CA GLY A 100 10.12 5.12 -24.66
C GLY A 100 10.00 5.26 -26.18
N GLU A 101 9.29 4.35 -26.84
CA GLU A 101 8.97 4.44 -28.28
C GLU A 101 8.16 5.69 -28.61
N SER A 102 7.39 6.20 -27.65
CA SER A 102 6.63 7.46 -27.76
C SER A 102 7.42 8.70 -27.34
N GLY A 103 8.74 8.57 -27.10
CA GLY A 103 9.63 9.66 -26.72
C GLY A 103 9.53 10.08 -25.25
N VAL A 104 8.80 9.32 -24.42
CA VAL A 104 8.70 9.58 -22.98
C VAL A 104 9.98 9.12 -22.29
N ARG A 105 10.59 9.99 -21.49
CA ARG A 105 11.70 9.59 -20.62
C ARG A 105 11.15 8.85 -19.40
N VAL A 106 11.37 7.55 -19.36
CA VAL A 106 10.94 6.70 -18.25
C VAL A 106 12.07 6.56 -17.23
N GLN A 107 11.74 6.69 -15.94
CA GLN A 107 12.61 6.25 -14.86
C GLN A 107 12.02 5.00 -14.22
N VAL A 108 12.82 3.94 -14.16
CA VAL A 108 12.50 2.74 -13.38
C VAL A 108 13.00 2.96 -11.97
N ILE A 109 12.11 2.81 -10.99
CA ILE A 109 12.38 3.05 -9.57
C ILE A 109 12.19 1.73 -8.84
N GLY A 110 13.18 1.30 -8.05
CA GLY A 110 13.12 0.05 -7.27
C GLY A 110 13.78 -1.16 -7.95
N THR A 111 13.64 -2.33 -7.33
CA THR A 111 14.15 -3.65 -7.77
C THR A 111 13.22 -4.77 -7.28
N GLY A 112 13.07 -5.88 -8.02
CA GLY A 112 12.17 -6.98 -7.63
C GLY A 112 10.69 -6.66 -7.84
N ASP A 113 9.84 -7.07 -6.89
CA ASP A 113 8.38 -6.85 -6.98
C ASP A 113 7.97 -5.38 -6.77
N ASP A 114 8.85 -4.55 -6.22
CA ASP A 114 8.62 -3.12 -5.96
C ASP A 114 9.00 -2.18 -7.12
N VAL A 115 9.31 -2.74 -8.29
CA VAL A 115 9.71 -1.96 -9.46
C VAL A 115 8.50 -1.16 -9.98
N ARG A 116 8.67 0.17 -10.07
CA ARG A 116 7.64 1.10 -10.57
C ARG A 116 8.20 2.02 -11.64
N LEU A 117 7.31 2.60 -12.44
CA LEU A 117 7.67 3.58 -13.45
C LEU A 117 7.28 5.00 -13.01
N GLY A 118 8.24 5.92 -13.06
CA GLY A 118 7.96 7.35 -12.98
C GLY A 118 7.44 7.86 -14.32
N THR A 119 6.12 7.92 -14.48
CA THR A 119 5.46 8.29 -15.76
C THR A 119 4.69 9.61 -15.68
N GLU A 120 4.83 10.39 -14.62
CA GLU A 120 4.02 11.60 -14.40
C GLU A 120 4.19 12.68 -15.48
N SER A 121 5.30 12.63 -16.24
CA SER A 121 5.55 13.52 -17.38
C SER A 121 5.01 13.00 -18.72
N ALA A 122 4.46 11.78 -18.76
CA ALA A 122 3.93 11.18 -19.98
C ALA A 122 2.57 11.79 -20.33
N ASP A 123 2.33 12.03 -21.62
CA ASP A 123 0.99 12.36 -22.09
C ASP A 123 0.01 11.25 -21.66
N PRO A 124 -1.15 11.59 -21.06
CA PRO A 124 -2.08 10.60 -20.53
C PRO A 124 -2.63 9.64 -21.59
N VAL A 125 -2.76 10.07 -22.86
CA VAL A 125 -3.18 9.20 -23.96
C VAL A 125 -2.08 8.18 -24.27
N VAL A 126 -0.81 8.58 -24.23
CA VAL A 126 0.32 7.65 -24.43
C VAL A 126 0.38 6.61 -23.29
N ARG A 127 0.18 7.05 -22.05
CA ARG A 127 0.09 6.16 -20.87
C ARG A 127 -1.02 5.13 -21.05
N TYR A 128 -2.21 5.60 -21.43
CA TYR A 128 -3.37 4.77 -21.72
C TYR A 128 -3.08 3.70 -22.79
N VAL A 129 -2.52 4.10 -23.94
CA VAL A 129 -2.20 3.16 -25.03
C VAL A 129 -1.28 2.06 -24.53
N CYS A 130 -0.21 2.40 -23.80
CA CYS A 130 0.72 1.40 -23.28
C CYS A 130 0.06 0.47 -22.26
N GLN A 131 -0.80 0.99 -21.38
CA GLN A 131 -1.47 0.20 -20.36
C GLN A 131 -2.50 -0.78 -20.95
N VAL A 132 -3.24 -0.37 -22.00
CA VAL A 132 -4.21 -1.24 -22.69
C VAL A 132 -3.53 -2.26 -23.60
N ARG A 133 -2.45 -1.87 -24.27
CA ARG A 133 -1.70 -2.76 -25.17
C ARG A 133 -1.02 -3.89 -24.40
N PHE A 134 -0.53 -3.60 -23.20
CA PHE A 134 0.20 -4.53 -22.34
C PHE A 134 -0.31 -4.52 -20.89
N PRO A 135 -1.53 -5.01 -20.63
CA PRO A 135 -2.13 -4.97 -19.30
C PRO A 135 -1.52 -6.01 -18.36
N VAL A 136 -1.75 -5.84 -17.07
CA VAL A 136 -1.53 -6.90 -16.08
C VAL A 136 -2.73 -7.86 -16.11
N ALA A 137 -2.52 -9.13 -15.76
CA ALA A 137 -3.63 -10.06 -15.61
C ALA A 137 -4.59 -9.56 -14.52
N PRO A 138 -5.90 -9.39 -14.82
CA PRO A 138 -6.85 -9.01 -13.80
C PRO A 138 -6.96 -10.13 -12.76
N GLN A 139 -7.12 -9.74 -11.51
CA GLN A 139 -7.35 -10.68 -10.43
C GLN A 139 -8.85 -10.91 -10.27
N GLY A 140 -9.24 -12.15 -9.99
CA GLY A 140 -10.63 -12.43 -9.64
C GLY A 140 -11.00 -11.88 -8.26
N PRO A 141 -12.24 -12.05 -7.82
CA PRO A 141 -12.66 -11.61 -6.50
C PRO A 141 -11.88 -12.37 -5.41
N LEU A 142 -11.70 -11.75 -4.24
CA LEU A 142 -11.13 -12.42 -3.07
C LEU A 142 -11.88 -13.73 -2.78
N THR A 143 -11.20 -14.79 -2.37
CA THR A 143 -11.83 -16.04 -1.95
C THR A 143 -12.51 -15.89 -0.58
N ASP A 144 -13.45 -16.77 -0.21
CA ASP A 144 -14.05 -16.74 1.14
C ASP A 144 -13.01 -16.97 2.24
N ALA A 145 -11.96 -17.75 1.94
CA ALA A 145 -10.82 -17.93 2.83
C ALA A 145 -10.05 -16.60 3.01
N ALA A 146 -9.79 -15.87 1.93
CA ALA A 146 -9.13 -14.56 1.98
C ALA A 146 -9.97 -13.51 2.70
N LEU A 147 -11.29 -13.49 2.49
CA LEU A 147 -12.21 -12.60 3.21
C LEU A 147 -12.31 -12.96 4.69
N GLY A 148 -12.28 -14.25 5.02
CA GLY A 148 -12.21 -14.70 6.42
C GLY A 148 -10.90 -14.30 7.09
N TRP A 149 -9.77 -14.43 6.40
CA TRP A 149 -8.48 -13.98 6.90
C TRP A 149 -8.42 -12.46 7.08
N LEU A 150 -9.05 -11.69 6.18
CA LEU A 150 -9.23 -10.25 6.33
C LEU A 150 -10.11 -9.90 7.53
N HIS A 151 -11.19 -10.65 7.77
CA HIS A 151 -12.03 -10.50 8.97
C HIS A 151 -11.22 -10.73 10.25
N ASP A 152 -10.41 -11.78 10.30
CA ASP A 152 -9.53 -12.09 11.44
C ASP A 152 -8.53 -10.93 11.67
N HIS A 153 -7.94 -10.34 10.62
CA HIS A 153 -7.10 -9.15 10.73
C HIS A 153 -7.83 -7.96 11.38
N TYR A 154 -9.10 -7.75 11.02
CA TYR A 154 -9.87 -6.66 11.57
C TYR A 154 -10.14 -6.86 13.05
N VAL A 155 -10.63 -8.05 13.44
CA VAL A 155 -11.03 -8.36 14.81
C VAL A 155 -9.84 -8.52 15.75
N GLU A 156 -8.81 -9.24 15.32
CA GLU A 156 -7.68 -9.60 16.18
C GLU A 156 -6.63 -8.49 16.26
N PHE A 157 -6.53 -7.63 15.25
CA PHE A 157 -5.47 -6.62 15.16
C PHE A 157 -6.01 -5.20 15.01
N LEU A 158 -6.77 -4.90 13.95
CA LEU A 158 -7.10 -3.51 13.59
C LEU A 158 -7.99 -2.83 14.62
N LEU A 159 -9.03 -3.51 15.12
CA LEU A 159 -9.94 -2.98 16.12
C LEU A 159 -9.23 -2.73 17.47
N PRO A 160 -8.47 -3.69 18.03
CA PRO A 160 -7.63 -3.43 19.21
C PRO A 160 -6.60 -2.31 19.00
N CYS A 161 -5.95 -2.25 17.82
CA CYS A 161 -4.99 -1.22 17.50
C CYS A 161 -5.62 0.18 17.49
N SER A 162 -6.78 0.31 16.85
CA SER A 162 -7.51 1.58 16.77
C SER A 162 -7.96 2.03 18.17
N ALA A 163 -8.46 1.11 19.01
CA ALA A 163 -8.77 1.40 20.41
C ALA A 163 -7.55 1.86 21.21
N SER A 164 -6.39 1.22 21.03
CA SER A 164 -5.14 1.62 21.68
C SER A 164 -4.62 2.98 21.20
N ALA A 165 -4.95 3.36 19.96
CA ALA A 165 -4.61 4.63 19.37
C ALA A 165 -5.55 5.77 19.79
N GLY A 166 -6.57 5.48 20.61
CA GLY A 166 -7.56 6.47 21.07
C GLY A 166 -8.75 6.66 20.14
N GLU A 167 -8.89 5.80 19.12
CA GLU A 167 -9.97 5.83 18.12
C GLU A 167 -10.69 4.47 18.10
N PRO A 168 -11.39 4.08 19.18
CA PRO A 168 -12.13 2.82 19.17
C PRO A 168 -13.23 2.87 18.12
N TYR A 169 -13.46 1.75 17.45
CA TYR A 169 -14.62 1.59 16.58
C TYR A 169 -15.90 1.61 17.43
N GLU A 170 -16.80 2.53 17.14
CA GLU A 170 -18.09 2.66 17.82
C GLU A 170 -19.17 1.92 17.02
N GLY A 171 -19.28 0.62 17.21
CA GLY A 171 -20.29 -0.21 16.55
C GLY A 171 -20.10 -1.70 16.79
N GLU A 172 -21.11 -2.48 16.40
CA GLU A 172 -20.98 -3.93 16.29
C GLU A 172 -20.29 -4.27 14.98
N PHE A 173 -19.15 -4.95 15.05
CA PHE A 173 -18.47 -5.48 13.87
C PHE A 173 -19.16 -6.79 13.47
N PRO A 174 -19.51 -7.00 12.19
CA PRO A 174 -20.20 -8.20 11.77
C PRO A 174 -19.39 -9.45 12.08
N ASP A 175 -20.10 -10.55 12.35
CA ASP A 175 -19.48 -11.86 12.36
C ASP A 175 -18.92 -12.22 10.98
N ARG A 176 -18.11 -13.27 10.92
CA ARG A 176 -17.37 -13.65 9.71
C ARG A 176 -18.29 -13.92 8.51
N ASP A 177 -19.41 -14.62 8.73
CA ASP A 177 -20.33 -14.98 7.65
C ASP A 177 -21.08 -13.75 7.13
N ALA A 178 -21.54 -12.88 8.04
CA ALA A 178 -22.17 -11.61 7.69
C ALA A 178 -21.20 -10.65 6.98
N PHE A 179 -19.93 -10.63 7.39
CA PHE A 179 -18.87 -9.85 6.74
C PHE A 179 -18.64 -10.32 5.29
N ILE A 180 -18.45 -11.63 5.09
CA ILE A 180 -18.26 -12.23 3.77
C ILE A 180 -19.48 -11.96 2.89
N ALA A 181 -20.69 -12.22 3.40
CA ALA A 181 -21.93 -11.99 2.66
C ALA A 181 -22.11 -10.51 2.27
N GLY A 182 -21.76 -9.58 3.17
CA GLY A 182 -21.80 -8.14 2.91
C GLY A 182 -20.89 -7.73 1.76
N ILE A 183 -19.64 -8.19 1.73
CA ILE A 183 -18.69 -7.90 0.65
C ILE A 183 -19.17 -8.50 -0.68
N ARG A 184 -19.68 -9.74 -0.65
CA ARG A 184 -20.24 -10.39 -1.85
C ARG A 184 -21.44 -9.65 -2.43
N ALA A 185 -22.23 -8.99 -1.59
CA ALA A 185 -23.36 -8.17 -2.00
C ALA A 185 -22.95 -6.78 -2.55
N GLY A 186 -21.65 -6.50 -2.69
CA GLY A 186 -21.14 -5.20 -3.14
C GLY A 186 -21.09 -4.16 -2.03
N GLY A 187 -21.18 -4.58 -0.76
CA GLY A 187 -20.92 -3.72 0.38
C GLY A 187 -19.46 -3.27 0.41
N ALA A 188 -19.22 -2.04 0.84
CA ALA A 188 -17.86 -1.58 1.09
C ALA A 188 -17.21 -2.41 2.21
N VAL A 189 -15.90 -2.64 2.10
CA VAL A 189 -15.09 -3.04 3.26
C VAL A 189 -15.27 -1.92 4.30
N LEU A 190 -15.68 -2.29 5.52
CA LEU A 190 -16.20 -1.41 6.57
C LEU A 190 -15.41 -0.10 6.80
N PRO A 191 -16.09 0.95 7.31
CA PRO A 191 -15.64 2.34 7.23
C PRO A 191 -14.58 2.61 8.29
N MET A 192 -13.31 2.47 7.92
CA MET A 192 -12.25 3.15 8.65
C MET A 192 -12.09 4.51 7.97
N ALA A 193 -12.60 5.56 8.63
CA ALA A 193 -12.64 6.92 8.10
C ALA A 193 -11.33 7.33 7.42
N PRO A 194 -11.39 8.09 6.31
CA PRO A 194 -10.18 8.72 5.76
C PRO A 194 -9.62 9.72 6.78
N GLU A 195 -8.40 10.21 6.53
CA GLU A 195 -7.68 11.29 7.24
C GLU A 195 -6.84 10.84 8.45
N THR A 196 -5.49 10.90 8.52
CA THR A 196 -4.41 11.15 7.56
C THR A 196 -3.70 9.82 7.29
N VAL A 197 -3.87 9.30 6.06
CA VAL A 197 -3.65 7.88 5.71
C VAL A 197 -2.29 7.34 6.16
N ALA A 198 -1.20 8.08 5.99
CA ALA A 198 0.15 7.56 6.24
C ALA A 198 0.47 7.30 7.73
N SER A 199 0.05 8.17 8.65
CA SER A 199 0.39 8.05 10.08
C SER A 199 -0.46 7.00 10.81
N ARG A 200 -1.69 6.76 10.35
CA ARG A 200 -2.50 5.65 10.86
C ARG A 200 -2.12 4.33 10.19
N GLU A 201 -1.93 4.30 8.88
CA GLU A 201 -1.58 3.07 8.16
C GLU A 201 -0.23 2.49 8.60
N SER A 202 0.71 3.34 9.05
CA SER A 202 1.97 2.90 9.63
C SER A 202 1.86 2.33 11.06
N ARG A 203 0.80 2.67 11.81
CA ARG A 203 0.60 2.21 13.20
C ARG A 203 -0.43 1.09 13.30
N CYS A 204 -1.58 1.28 12.66
CA CYS A 204 -2.70 0.35 12.57
C CYS A 204 -3.01 0.08 11.09
N PRO A 205 -2.16 -0.73 10.42
CA PRO A 205 -2.33 -1.10 9.03
C PRO A 205 -3.74 -1.65 8.72
N SER A 206 -4.46 -1.01 7.79
CA SER A 206 -5.86 -1.35 7.46
C SER A 206 -6.03 -2.70 6.77
N ALA A 207 -5.00 -3.15 6.03
CA ALA A 207 -4.92 -4.49 5.47
C ALA A 207 -3.75 -5.30 6.08
N PRO A 208 -3.82 -6.64 6.09
CA PRO A 208 -2.65 -7.45 6.36
C PRO A 208 -1.65 -7.38 5.18
N ALA A 209 -0.37 -7.66 5.43
CA ALA A 209 0.70 -7.48 4.43
C ALA A 209 0.49 -8.28 3.13
N GLY A 210 -0.15 -9.45 3.20
CA GLY A 210 -0.47 -10.27 2.01
C GLY A 210 -1.62 -9.74 1.13
N LEU A 211 -2.26 -8.64 1.52
CA LEU A 211 -3.27 -7.91 0.72
C LEU A 211 -2.79 -6.54 0.25
N ARG A 212 -1.55 -6.16 0.58
CA ARG A 212 -0.95 -4.87 0.19
C ARG A 212 -0.15 -4.96 -1.09
#